data_AF-E4Y8B0-F1
#
_entry.id   AF-E4Y8B0-F1
#
_cell.length_a   1.000
_cell.length_b   1.000
_cell.length_c   1.000
_cell.angle_alpha   90.00
_cell.angle_beta   90.00
_cell.angle_gamma   90.00
#
_symmetry.space_group_name_H-M   'P 1'
#
loop_
_entity.id
_entity.type
_entity.pdbx_description
1 polymer ?
#
loop_
_entity_poly.entity_id
_entity_poly.type
_entity_poly.pdbx_seq_one_letter_code
_entity_poly.pdbx_strand_id
1 'polypeptide(L)'
;RGYQVSNQGQSLSVDGTIVPTLDAPEYGYTRETTDELYCPDILFREKDEYGNDVTKIGRPLPIEYLLTDMGCNFAVEMDYRVTAQKRGFRYEGEKTTIQDIALYLKHFGKENVHEAIREFSLIISFALNDTLPLKMRLPMLLEAIREGDDGKLFQFLNTSEWLTAAEIFASSTEDSGPGDDLGMDLDDETRLAIERSLRET
;
A
#
# COMPACT_ATOMS: atom_id res chain seq x y z
N ARG A 1 -5.88 4.90 -17.57
CA ARG A 1 -7.37 4.86 -17.52
C ARG A 1 -7.72 4.03 -16.31
N GLY A 2 -8.59 4.54 -15.45
CA GLY A 2 -9.13 3.78 -14.33
C GLY A 2 -10.47 3.23 -14.74
N TYR A 3 -10.80 2.05 -14.26
CA TYR A 3 -12.12 1.47 -14.45
C TYR A 3 -12.67 1.06 -13.10
N GLN A 4 -13.96 1.23 -12.92
CA GLN A 4 -14.71 0.71 -11.78
C GLN A 4 -15.82 -0.20 -12.31
N VAL A 5 -16.11 -1.28 -11.59
CA VAL A 5 -17.27 -2.12 -11.89
C VAL A 5 -18.52 -1.41 -11.38
N SER A 6 -19.56 -1.35 -12.22
CA SER A 6 -20.87 -0.84 -11.86
C SER A 6 -21.50 -1.65 -10.73
N ASN A 7 -22.39 -1.04 -9.95
CA ASN A 7 -23.11 -1.73 -8.88
C ASN A 7 -23.85 -2.97 -9.40
N GLN A 8 -24.41 -2.89 -10.62
CA GLN A 8 -25.07 -4.02 -11.27
C GLN A 8 -24.08 -5.14 -11.58
N GLY A 9 -22.93 -4.82 -12.19
CA GLY A 9 -21.87 -5.80 -12.45
C GLY A 9 -21.33 -6.46 -11.17
N GLN A 10 -21.22 -5.69 -10.09
CA GLN A 10 -20.81 -6.22 -8.79
C GLN A 10 -21.83 -7.22 -8.25
N SER A 11 -23.13 -6.88 -8.25
CA SER A 11 -24.19 -7.80 -7.81
C SER A 11 -24.19 -9.10 -8.64
N LEU A 12 -24.10 -8.99 -9.96
CA LEU A 12 -24.08 -10.17 -10.83
C LEU A 12 -22.89 -11.10 -10.54
N SER A 13 -21.72 -10.52 -10.24
CA SER A 13 -20.50 -11.25 -9.91
C SER A 13 -20.58 -11.93 -8.53
N VAL A 14 -21.05 -11.20 -7.52
CA VAL A 14 -21.23 -11.73 -6.15
C VAL A 14 -22.24 -12.87 -6.12
N ASP A 15 -23.34 -12.72 -6.85
CA ASP A 15 -24.38 -13.76 -6.94
C ASP A 15 -23.95 -14.92 -7.86
N GLY A 16 -22.79 -14.85 -8.51
CA GLY A 16 -22.30 -15.87 -9.43
C GLY A 16 -23.18 -16.05 -10.67
N THR A 17 -24.02 -15.08 -11.01
CA THR A 17 -24.88 -15.14 -12.19
C THR A 17 -24.12 -14.99 -13.50
N ILE A 18 -22.97 -14.29 -13.47
CA ILE A 18 -22.10 -14.08 -14.63
C ILE A 18 -20.73 -14.73 -14.44
N VAL A 19 -20.20 -15.34 -15.49
CA VAL A 19 -18.87 -15.95 -15.53
C VAL A 19 -18.09 -15.51 -16.75
N PRO A 20 -16.74 -15.51 -16.68
CA PRO A 20 -15.93 -15.28 -17.87
C PRO A 20 -16.20 -16.36 -18.93
N THR A 21 -16.17 -15.96 -20.20
CA THR A 21 -16.15 -16.91 -21.32
C THR A 21 -14.72 -17.38 -21.58
N LEU A 22 -14.57 -18.52 -22.26
CA LEU A 22 -13.25 -19.07 -22.59
C LEU A 22 -12.58 -18.32 -23.76
N ASP A 23 -13.33 -18.10 -24.84
CA ASP A 23 -12.78 -17.66 -26.13
C ASP A 23 -13.05 -16.18 -26.44
N ALA A 24 -13.83 -15.47 -25.61
CA ALA A 24 -14.28 -14.11 -25.89
C ALA A 24 -14.24 -13.21 -24.63
N PRO A 25 -13.04 -12.75 -24.20
CA PRO A 25 -12.84 -12.03 -22.94
C PRO A 25 -13.63 -10.73 -22.82
N GLU A 26 -14.13 -10.17 -23.93
CA GLU A 26 -15.00 -9.00 -23.97
C GLU A 26 -16.45 -9.29 -23.54
N TYR A 27 -16.82 -10.57 -23.39
CA TYR A 27 -18.15 -11.01 -22.95
C TYR A 27 -18.12 -11.84 -21.66
N GLY A 28 -19.17 -11.68 -20.86
CA GLY A 28 -19.51 -12.58 -19.77
C GLY A 28 -20.68 -13.49 -20.14
N TYR A 29 -20.57 -14.78 -19.79
CA TYR A 29 -21.65 -15.73 -19.93
C TYR A 29 -22.57 -15.67 -18.70
N THR A 30 -23.85 -15.46 -18.94
CA THR A 30 -24.88 -15.52 -17.90
C THR A 30 -25.30 -16.98 -17.71
N ARG A 31 -25.17 -17.49 -16.48
CA ARG A 31 -25.52 -18.87 -16.13
C ARG A 31 -27.01 -19.13 -16.32
N GLU A 32 -27.36 -20.40 -16.51
CA GLU A 32 -28.74 -20.83 -16.44
C GLU A 32 -29.17 -21.04 -14.99
N THR A 33 -30.48 -20.94 -14.74
CA THR A 33 -31.03 -21.25 -13.41
C THR A 33 -30.85 -22.74 -13.12
N THR A 34 -30.29 -23.04 -11.95
CA THR A 34 -30.16 -24.40 -11.41
C THR A 34 -30.89 -24.49 -10.07
N ASP A 35 -30.95 -25.69 -9.48
CA ASP A 35 -31.57 -25.90 -8.16
C ASP A 35 -30.85 -25.13 -7.04
N GLU A 36 -29.55 -24.82 -7.22
CA GLU A 36 -28.71 -24.12 -6.25
C GLU A 36 -28.61 -22.61 -6.52
N LEU A 37 -28.83 -22.18 -7.77
CA LEU A 37 -28.64 -20.79 -8.19
C LEU A 37 -29.78 -20.33 -9.09
N TYR A 38 -30.53 -19.33 -8.62
CA TYR A 38 -31.48 -18.62 -9.46
C TYR A 38 -30.77 -17.54 -10.29
N CYS A 39 -30.88 -17.63 -11.62
CA CYS A 39 -30.33 -16.62 -12.53
C CYS A 39 -31.45 -15.94 -13.33
N PRO A 40 -31.73 -14.65 -13.08
CA PRO A 40 -32.77 -13.91 -13.81
C PRO A 40 -32.35 -13.61 -15.25
N ASP A 41 -33.32 -13.18 -16.06
CA ASP A 41 -33.04 -12.67 -17.40
C ASP A 41 -32.34 -11.31 -17.33
N ILE A 42 -31.10 -11.29 -17.83
CA ILE A 42 -30.29 -10.08 -17.92
C ILE A 42 -30.52 -9.46 -19.30
N LEU A 43 -30.92 -8.19 -19.31
CA LEU A 43 -31.15 -7.40 -20.51
C LEU A 43 -30.24 -6.16 -20.47
N PHE A 44 -29.71 -5.78 -21.63
CA PHE A 44 -28.93 -4.55 -21.78
C PHE A 44 -29.47 -3.70 -22.93
N ARG A 45 -29.18 -2.40 -22.91
CA ARG A 45 -29.60 -1.45 -23.94
C ARG A 45 -28.41 -1.08 -24.80
N GLU A 46 -28.58 -1.20 -26.10
CA GLU A 46 -27.59 -0.82 -27.11
C GLU A 46 -28.21 0.22 -28.05
N LYS A 47 -27.40 1.12 -28.59
CA LYS A 47 -27.85 2.07 -29.61
C LYS A 47 -27.69 1.46 -31.00
N ASP A 48 -28.76 1.48 -31.78
CA ASP A 48 -28.70 1.07 -33.18
C ASP A 48 -28.00 2.13 -34.06
N GLU A 49 -27.82 1.82 -35.35
CA GLU A 49 -27.21 2.73 -36.33
C GLU A 49 -27.95 4.07 -36.49
N TYR A 50 -29.21 4.13 -36.04
CA TYR A 50 -30.07 5.32 -36.09
C TYR A 50 -30.15 6.05 -34.74
N GLY A 51 -29.44 5.57 -33.70
CA GLY A 51 -29.38 6.15 -32.36
C GLY A 51 -30.53 5.77 -31.42
N ASN A 52 -31.41 4.85 -31.82
CA ASN A 52 -32.51 4.35 -31.00
C ASN A 52 -32.01 3.32 -29.98
N ASP A 53 -32.63 3.29 -28.81
CA ASP A 53 -32.32 2.30 -27.77
C ASP A 53 -33.02 0.96 -28.06
N VAL A 54 -32.23 -0.07 -28.33
CA VAL A 54 -32.68 -1.45 -28.54
C VAL A 54 -32.30 -2.29 -27.33
N THR A 55 -33.25 -3.04 -26.79
CA THR A 55 -32.99 -3.97 -25.67
C THR A 55 -32.56 -5.32 -26.22
N LYS A 56 -31.40 -5.82 -25.80
CA LYS A 56 -30.86 -7.13 -26.17
C LYS A 56 -30.71 -8.03 -24.95
N ILE A 57 -30.73 -9.34 -25.19
CA ILE A 57 -30.54 -10.37 -24.18
C ILE A 57 -29.05 -10.50 -23.88
N GLY A 58 -28.66 -10.44 -22.60
CA GLY A 58 -27.29 -10.54 -22.10
C GLY A 58 -26.77 -11.98 -22.04
N ARG A 59 -26.89 -12.73 -23.14
CA ARG A 59 -26.45 -14.13 -23.26
C ARG A 59 -25.78 -14.36 -24.62
N PRO A 60 -24.51 -13.93 -24.81
CA PRO A 60 -23.59 -13.42 -23.79
C PRO A 60 -23.70 -11.90 -23.57
N LEU A 61 -23.33 -11.42 -22.38
CA LEU A 61 -23.40 -10.01 -21.99
C LEU A 61 -22.04 -9.33 -22.26
N PRO A 62 -21.97 -8.21 -23.01
CA PRO A 62 -20.73 -7.49 -23.17
C PRO A 62 -20.28 -6.84 -21.86
N ILE A 63 -19.03 -7.05 -21.45
CA ILE A 63 -18.51 -6.61 -20.14
C ILE A 63 -18.39 -5.08 -20.07
N GLU A 64 -18.25 -4.39 -21.19
CA GLU A 64 -18.18 -2.92 -21.25
C GLU A 64 -19.38 -2.24 -20.57
N TYR A 65 -20.58 -2.82 -20.65
CA TYR A 65 -21.79 -2.29 -20.01
C TYR A 65 -21.75 -2.42 -18.48
N LEU A 66 -20.86 -3.25 -17.95
CA LEU A 66 -20.65 -3.42 -16.52
C LEU A 66 -19.54 -2.53 -15.97
N LEU A 67 -18.80 -1.80 -16.81
CA LEU A 67 -17.67 -0.97 -16.42
C LEU A 67 -18.03 0.52 -16.48
N THR A 68 -17.36 1.30 -15.64
CA THR A 68 -17.45 2.76 -15.60
C THR A 68 -16.05 3.34 -15.68
N ASP A 69 -15.86 4.31 -16.57
CA ASP A 69 -14.59 5.03 -16.72
C ASP A 69 -14.33 5.95 -15.53
N MET A 70 -13.12 5.87 -15.00
CA MET A 70 -12.62 6.72 -13.93
C MET A 70 -11.45 7.57 -14.44
N GLY A 71 -11.52 8.87 -14.14
CA GLY A 71 -10.40 9.78 -14.37
C GLY A 71 -9.21 9.36 -13.51
N CYS A 72 -8.05 9.18 -14.14
CA CYS A 72 -6.78 8.98 -13.44
C CYS A 72 -5.89 10.17 -13.72
N ASN A 73 -5.61 10.95 -12.68
CA ASN A 73 -4.71 12.09 -12.75
C ASN A 73 -3.76 12.07 -11.56
N PHE A 74 -2.69 12.84 -11.72
CA PHE A 74 -1.72 13.13 -10.70
C PHE A 74 -2.03 14.50 -10.10
N ALA A 75 -1.74 14.70 -8.81
CA ALA A 75 -1.84 16.02 -8.20
C ALA A 75 -0.83 16.96 -8.87
N VAL A 76 -1.20 18.24 -9.03
CA VAL A 76 -0.31 19.26 -9.62
C VAL A 76 0.90 19.47 -8.72
N GLU A 77 0.67 19.53 -7.41
CA GLU A 77 1.70 19.53 -6.38
C GLU A 77 1.55 18.24 -5.58
N MET A 78 2.62 17.45 -5.55
CA MET A 78 2.64 16.17 -4.87
C MET A 78 3.18 16.34 -3.45
N ASP A 79 2.35 16.01 -2.47
CA ASP A 79 2.76 15.92 -1.07
C ASP A 79 2.99 14.45 -0.70
N TYR A 80 4.23 13.99 -0.89
CA TYR A 80 4.61 12.60 -0.61
C TYR A 80 4.94 12.45 0.88
N ARG A 81 3.99 11.86 1.62
CA ARG A 81 4.21 11.49 3.03
C ARG A 81 4.98 10.18 3.17
N VAL A 82 4.71 9.25 2.26
CA VAL A 82 5.43 7.99 2.08
C VAL A 82 6.31 8.15 0.85
N THR A 83 7.60 7.84 0.99
CA THR A 83 8.56 8.06 -0.10
C THR A 83 8.77 6.76 -0.88
N ALA A 84 8.69 6.83 -2.20
CA ALA A 84 9.23 5.81 -3.09
C ALA A 84 10.73 6.09 -3.26
N GLN A 85 11.55 5.42 -2.46
CA GLN A 85 13.00 5.63 -2.48
C GLN A 85 13.63 5.15 -3.79
N LYS A 86 14.76 5.76 -4.20
CA LYS A 86 15.53 5.31 -5.39
C LYS A 86 15.90 3.83 -5.32
N ARG A 87 16.16 3.36 -4.10
CA ARG A 87 16.27 1.93 -3.76
C ARG A 87 15.06 1.59 -2.90
N GLY A 88 14.04 1.01 -3.52
CA GLY A 88 12.86 0.55 -2.79
C GLY A 88 13.18 -0.64 -1.90
N PHE A 89 12.41 -0.80 -0.83
CA PHE A 89 12.37 -2.04 -0.06
C PHE A 89 11.28 -2.94 -0.64
N ARG A 90 11.56 -4.24 -0.85
CA ARG A 90 10.54 -5.21 -1.28
C ARG A 90 10.18 -6.12 -0.12
N TYR A 91 8.94 -6.03 0.32
CA TYR A 91 8.38 -7.00 1.26
C TYR A 91 7.86 -8.23 0.50
N GLU A 92 8.35 -9.41 0.87
CA GLU A 92 8.00 -10.71 0.25
C GLU A 92 7.31 -11.65 1.25
N GLY A 93 6.63 -11.10 2.26
CA GLY A 93 5.93 -11.92 3.27
C GLY A 93 6.90 -12.59 4.23
N GLU A 94 6.69 -13.88 4.49
CA GLU A 94 7.51 -14.70 5.39
C GLU A 94 8.97 -14.84 4.93
N LYS A 95 9.26 -14.58 3.65
CA LYS A 95 10.63 -14.62 3.12
C LYS A 95 11.48 -13.42 3.53
N THR A 96 10.85 -12.31 3.89
CA THR A 96 11.57 -11.11 4.31
C THR A 96 12.18 -11.35 5.68
N THR A 97 13.50 -11.39 5.74
CA THR A 97 14.25 -11.61 6.97
C THR A 97 14.60 -10.30 7.67
N ILE A 98 15.02 -10.39 8.93
CA ILE A 98 15.58 -9.26 9.67
C ILE A 98 16.85 -8.75 9.00
N GLN A 99 17.63 -9.63 8.37
CA GLN A 99 18.84 -9.25 7.63
C GLN A 99 18.51 -8.35 6.43
N ASP A 100 17.42 -8.63 5.70
CA ASP A 100 17.01 -7.79 4.57
C ASP A 100 16.63 -6.38 5.02
N ILE A 101 15.92 -6.27 6.15
CA ILE A 101 15.56 -5.01 6.79
C ILE A 101 16.83 -4.25 7.23
N ALA A 102 17.74 -4.94 7.90
CA ALA A 102 18.97 -4.34 8.40
C ALA A 102 19.90 -3.88 7.27
N LEU A 103 20.06 -4.67 6.21
CA LEU A 103 20.81 -4.31 5.01
C LEU A 103 20.20 -3.10 4.29
N TYR A 104 18.87 -3.00 4.26
CA TYR A 104 18.18 -1.84 3.72
C TYR A 104 18.49 -0.59 4.53
N LEU A 105 18.30 -0.62 5.86
CA LEU A 105 18.55 0.51 6.75
C LEU A 105 20.03 0.94 6.74
N LYS A 106 20.97 -0.02 6.73
CA LYS A 106 22.42 0.24 6.66
C LYS A 106 22.81 1.06 5.42
N HIS A 107 22.06 0.94 4.31
CA HIS A 107 22.34 1.70 3.10
C HIS A 107 22.10 3.21 3.24
N PHE A 108 21.19 3.62 4.12
CA PHE A 108 20.85 5.03 4.35
C PHE A 108 21.77 5.68 5.39
N GLY A 109 22.38 4.87 6.26
CA GLY A 109 23.19 5.34 7.39
C GLY A 109 22.34 6.05 8.44
N LYS A 110 22.93 6.32 9.61
CA LYS A 110 22.26 6.93 10.78
C LYS A 110 21.51 8.23 10.43
N GLU A 111 22.14 9.10 9.66
CA GLU A 111 21.64 10.45 9.36
C GLU A 111 20.33 10.41 8.54
N ASN A 112 20.17 9.44 7.64
CA ASN A 112 19.03 9.35 6.72
C ASN A 112 18.04 8.23 7.06
N VAL A 113 18.11 7.64 8.26
CA VAL A 113 17.16 6.59 8.70
C VAL A 113 15.71 7.11 8.66
N HIS A 114 15.50 8.38 9.02
CA HIS A 114 14.18 9.01 9.00
C HIS A 114 13.56 9.00 7.59
N GLU A 115 14.38 9.10 6.55
CA GLU A 115 13.96 9.02 5.16
C GLU A 115 13.67 7.56 4.75
N ALA A 116 14.47 6.59 5.23
CA ALA A 116 14.28 5.17 4.98
C ALA A 116 12.98 4.62 5.57
N ILE A 117 12.62 5.05 6.78
CA ILE A 117 11.42 4.57 7.49
C ILE A 117 10.11 4.99 6.80
N ARG A 118 10.14 6.04 5.95
CA ARG A 118 8.99 6.48 5.16
C ARG A 118 8.65 5.56 3.99
N GLU A 119 9.39 4.47 3.77
CA GLU A 119 9.09 3.45 2.77
C GLU A 119 7.95 2.53 3.22
N PHE A 120 6.84 2.51 2.47
CA PHE A 120 5.64 1.75 2.81
C PHE A 120 5.89 0.26 3.00
N SER A 121 6.70 -0.32 2.12
CA SER A 121 6.99 -1.76 2.16
C SER A 121 7.77 -2.13 3.43
N LEU A 122 8.63 -1.24 3.91
CA LEU A 122 9.36 -1.41 5.16
C LEU A 122 8.39 -1.31 6.36
N ILE A 123 7.47 -0.34 6.35
CA ILE A 123 6.43 -0.21 7.39
C ILE A 123 5.56 -1.46 7.48
N ILE A 124 5.18 -2.05 6.34
CA ILE A 124 4.48 -3.35 6.30
C ILE A 124 5.33 -4.43 6.98
N SER A 125 6.63 -4.48 6.71
CA SER A 125 7.51 -5.46 7.33
C SER A 125 7.54 -5.33 8.86
N PHE A 126 7.54 -4.11 9.41
CA PHE A 126 7.46 -3.88 10.85
C PHE A 126 6.10 -4.30 11.43
N ALA A 127 5.01 -4.09 10.69
CA ALA A 127 3.66 -4.45 11.12
C ALA A 127 3.42 -5.96 11.16
N LEU A 128 3.99 -6.68 10.20
CA LEU A 128 3.78 -8.11 10.05
C LEU A 128 4.82 -8.95 10.80
N ASN A 129 6.02 -8.44 11.03
CA ASN A 129 7.07 -9.16 11.73
C ASN A 129 6.83 -9.20 13.25
N ASP A 130 6.58 -10.40 13.81
CA ASP A 130 6.38 -10.63 15.24
C ASP A 130 7.68 -10.65 16.07
N THR A 131 8.85 -10.73 15.43
CA THR A 131 10.13 -10.78 16.16
C THR A 131 10.59 -9.41 16.65
N LEU A 132 10.14 -8.34 16.00
CA LEU A 132 10.51 -6.97 16.32
C LEU A 132 9.50 -6.34 17.28
N PRO A 133 9.92 -5.64 18.34
CA PRO A 133 9.01 -5.00 19.30
C PRO A 133 8.35 -3.71 18.76
N LEU A 134 8.22 -3.56 17.45
CA LEU A 134 7.80 -2.31 16.82
C LEU A 134 6.28 -2.17 16.70
N LYS A 135 5.52 -3.28 16.72
CA LYS A 135 4.07 -3.27 16.47
C LYS A 135 3.29 -2.31 17.39
N MET A 136 3.72 -2.21 18.65
CA MET A 136 3.06 -1.33 19.63
C MET A 136 3.37 0.15 19.46
N ARG A 137 4.47 0.48 18.78
CA ARG A 137 4.86 1.87 18.48
C ARG A 137 4.57 2.29 17.05
N LEU A 138 4.09 1.39 16.19
CA LEU A 138 3.67 1.73 14.83
C LEU A 138 2.63 2.84 14.73
N PRO A 139 1.61 2.96 15.61
CA PRO A 139 0.67 4.08 15.54
C PRO A 139 1.37 5.44 15.62
N MET A 140 2.38 5.57 16.49
CA MET A 140 3.18 6.78 16.64
C MET A 140 3.97 7.10 15.36
N LEU A 141 4.57 6.07 14.74
CA LEU A 141 5.28 6.24 13.47
C LEU A 141 4.32 6.67 12.34
N LEU A 142 3.16 6.03 12.24
CA LEU A 142 2.17 6.32 11.20
C LEU A 142 1.57 7.72 11.37
N GLU A 143 1.36 8.18 12.60
CA GLU A 143 0.95 9.56 12.89
C GLU A 143 2.01 10.57 12.45
N ALA A 144 3.28 10.32 12.79
CA ALA A 144 4.40 11.17 12.36
C ALA A 144 4.49 11.29 10.83
N ILE A 145 4.38 10.16 10.12
CA ILE A 145 4.40 10.12 8.65
C ILE A 145 3.18 10.85 8.08
N ARG A 146 1.98 10.60 8.61
CA ARG A 146 0.73 11.22 8.15
C ARG A 146 0.77 12.74 8.27
N GLU A 147 1.28 13.26 9.38
CA GLU A 147 1.42 14.71 9.62
C GLU A 147 2.67 15.30 8.96
N GLY A 148 3.61 14.44 8.53
CA GLY A 148 4.98 14.79 8.13
C GLY A 148 5.72 15.60 9.19
N ASP A 149 5.49 15.25 10.45
CA ASP A 149 6.15 15.83 11.60
C ASP A 149 7.44 15.07 11.88
N ASP A 150 8.56 15.66 11.46
CA ASP A 150 9.90 15.11 11.71
C ASP A 150 10.25 15.08 13.20
N GLY A 151 9.64 15.93 14.03
CA GLY A 151 9.80 15.88 15.48
C GLY A 151 9.19 14.63 16.10
N LYS A 152 7.98 14.23 15.67
CA LYS A 152 7.36 12.96 16.09
C LYS A 152 8.11 11.75 15.56
N LEU A 153 8.62 11.83 14.32
CA LEU A 153 9.46 10.77 13.75
C LEU A 153 10.75 10.61 14.54
N PHE A 154 11.36 11.73 14.94
CA PHE A 154 12.51 11.75 15.80
C PHE A 154 12.21 11.14 17.18
N GLN A 155 11.06 11.46 17.78
CA GLN A 155 10.65 10.83 19.04
C GLN A 155 10.48 9.31 18.90
N PHE A 156 9.93 8.83 17.77
CA PHE A 156 9.80 7.39 17.50
C PHE A 156 11.17 6.69 17.46
N LEU A 157 12.15 7.31 16.80
CA LEU A 157 13.54 6.81 16.73
C LEU A 157 14.23 6.74 18.10
N ASN A 158 13.73 7.45 19.11
CA ASN A 158 14.26 7.42 20.48
C ASN A 158 13.45 6.53 21.43
N THR A 159 12.45 5.80 20.93
CA THR A 159 11.70 4.84 21.74
C THR A 159 12.55 3.62 22.08
N SER A 160 12.33 3.04 23.27
CA SER A 160 13.01 1.81 23.69
C SER A 160 12.84 0.65 22.71
N GLU A 161 11.67 0.59 22.06
CA GLU A 161 11.30 -0.42 21.10
C GLU A 161 12.10 -0.27 19.80
N TRP A 162 12.27 0.96 19.31
CA TRP A 162 13.15 1.22 18.17
C TRP A 162 14.61 0.91 18.50
N LEU A 163 15.11 1.38 19.65
CA LEU A 163 16.49 1.12 20.06
C LEU A 163 16.78 -0.39 20.17
N THR A 164 15.83 -1.17 20.69
CA THR A 164 15.95 -2.63 20.74
C THR A 164 15.95 -3.24 19.34
N ALA A 165 15.10 -2.76 18.43
CA ALA A 165 15.09 -3.23 17.04
C ALA A 165 16.39 -2.85 16.30
N ALA A 166 16.90 -1.64 16.52
CA ALA A 166 18.15 -1.14 15.96
C ALA A 166 19.35 -2.01 16.39
N GLU A 167 19.40 -2.43 17.65
CA GLU A 167 20.41 -3.36 18.15
C GLU A 167 20.32 -4.73 17.45
N ILE A 168 19.10 -5.25 17.29
CA ILE A 168 18.87 -6.51 16.55
C ILE A 168 19.35 -6.37 15.10
N PHE A 169 19.04 -5.24 14.44
CA PHE A 169 19.51 -4.97 13.08
C PHE A 169 21.04 -4.90 13.01
N ALA A 170 21.69 -4.23 13.97
CA ALA A 170 23.15 -4.17 14.05
C ALA A 170 23.74 -5.58 14.15
N SER A 171 23.30 -6.39 15.12
CA SER A 171 23.76 -7.78 15.29
C SER A 171 23.51 -8.67 14.06
N SER A 172 22.45 -8.41 13.31
CA SER A 172 22.10 -9.17 12.10
C SER A 172 23.03 -8.85 10.92
N THR A 173 23.74 -7.71 10.98
CA THR A 173 24.69 -7.25 9.94
C THR A 173 26.15 -7.42 10.32
N GLU A 174 26.46 -7.75 11.59
CA GLU A 174 27.83 -7.95 12.10
C GLU A 174 28.56 -9.14 11.45
N ASP A 175 27.85 -10.05 10.80
CA ASP A 175 28.45 -11.08 9.94
C ASP A 175 28.96 -10.50 8.60
N SER A 176 28.93 -9.17 8.42
CA SER A 176 29.33 -8.43 7.21
C SER A 176 29.88 -7.02 7.51
N GLY A 177 31.03 -6.95 8.19
CA GLY A 177 31.91 -5.76 8.25
C GLY A 177 31.58 -4.71 9.33
N PRO A 178 32.53 -3.80 9.66
CA PRO A 178 32.64 -3.13 10.95
C PRO A 178 31.41 -2.28 11.28
N GLY A 179 31.00 -2.34 12.55
CA GLY A 179 29.72 -1.85 13.07
C GLY A 179 29.51 -0.36 12.90
N ASP A 180 28.55 0.00 12.05
CA ASP A 180 27.82 1.24 12.14
C ASP A 180 26.59 0.96 13.00
N ASP A 181 26.61 1.46 14.23
CA ASP A 181 25.46 1.54 15.13
C ASP A 181 24.27 2.19 14.37
N LEU A 182 23.04 1.81 14.67
CA LEU A 182 21.82 2.34 14.01
C LEU A 182 21.08 3.35 14.89
N GLY A 183 21.61 3.66 16.09
CA GLY A 183 21.13 4.75 16.93
C GLY A 183 21.54 6.13 16.39
N MET A 184 20.62 7.09 16.39
CA MET A 184 20.97 8.50 16.17
C MET A 184 21.57 9.08 17.45
N ASP A 185 22.89 9.28 17.48
CA ASP A 185 23.48 10.24 18.40
C ASP A 185 23.14 11.63 17.88
N LEU A 186 22.24 12.36 18.56
CA LEU A 186 22.03 13.75 18.20
C LEU A 186 23.29 14.53 18.52
N ASP A 187 23.86 15.16 17.50
CA ASP A 187 24.71 16.31 17.67
C ASP A 187 23.95 17.44 18.38
N ASP A 188 24.69 18.20 19.20
CA ASP A 188 24.12 19.24 20.07
C ASP A 188 23.38 20.33 19.28
N GLU A 189 23.72 20.50 18.01
CA GLU A 189 23.11 21.48 17.10
C GLU A 189 21.68 21.07 16.69
N THR A 190 21.45 19.79 16.41
CA THR A 190 20.14 19.27 16.02
C THR A 190 19.18 19.20 17.21
N ARG A 191 19.72 18.93 18.42
CA ARG A 191 18.98 19.08 19.69
C ARG A 191 18.44 20.50 19.87
N LEU A 192 19.28 21.49 19.64
CA LEU A 192 18.94 22.89 19.82
C LEU A 192 17.89 23.37 18.80
N ALA A 193 17.98 22.87 17.56
CA ALA A 193 17.00 23.16 16.50
C ALA A 193 15.60 22.60 16.84
N ILE A 194 15.54 21.39 17.39
CA ILE A 194 14.29 20.76 17.83
C ILE A 194 13.69 21.51 19.02
N GLU A 195 14.48 21.88 20.03
CA GLU A 195 14.00 22.68 21.17
C GLU A 195 13.46 24.05 20.76
N ARG A 196 14.05 24.66 19.75
CA ARG A 196 13.58 25.95 19.24
C ARG A 196 12.21 25.83 18.56
N SER A 197 12.02 24.76 17.78
CA SER A 197 10.75 24.48 17.10
C SER A 197 9.62 24.18 18.09
N LEU A 198 9.93 23.47 19.19
CA LEU A 198 8.98 23.16 20.28
C LEU A 198 8.57 24.39 21.13
N ARG A 199 9.32 25.50 21.09
CA ARG A 199 8.97 26.75 21.81
C ARG A 199 8.17 27.74 20.98
N GLU A 200 8.08 27.55 19.67
CA GLU A 200 7.37 28.44 18.74
C GLU A 200 5.95 27.95 18.40
N THR A 201 5.44 26.92 19.11
CA THR A 201 4.04 26.46 19.12
C THR A 201 3.39 26.71 20.48
#